data_AF-A0A0C2HUP8-F1
#
_entry.id   AF-A0A0C2HUP8-F1
#
_cell.length_a   1.000
_cell.length_b   1.000
_cell.length_c   1.000
_cell.angle_alpha   90.00
_cell.angle_beta   90.00
_cell.angle_gamma   90.00
#
_symmetry.space_group_name_H-M   'P 1'
#
loop_
_entity.id
_entity.type
_entity.pdbx_description
1 polymer ?
#
loop_
_entity_poly.entity_id
_entity_poly.type
_entity_poly.pdbx_seq_one_letter_code
_entity_poly.pdbx_strand_id
1 'polypeptide(L)'
;MSNVLFNGRTAVHAGSGGTLTTIDVCRTKIGKKIVNIAYTNIARSSDAAQTAATVFINGHPVCHQKSIFAVSSGDEPGDRLGIVSNTIKGKAEFITASSNVFIEGVPAVRQGDMMVSNNGNTAPMPLMQPGAAPTSNLALGDFDEAEQTRRPDRVDYGQFGAQTSLIKGEPEGEQGS
;
A
#
# COMPACT_ATOMS: atom_id res chain seq x y z
N MET A 1 13.33 8.30 2.62
CA MET A 1 13.07 6.91 2.19
C MET A 1 12.14 6.99 1.00
N SER A 2 12.50 6.39 -0.13
CA SER A 2 11.69 6.38 -1.35
C SER A 2 10.49 5.43 -1.18
N ASN A 3 9.30 5.83 -1.61
CA ASN A 3 8.10 4.99 -1.58
C ASN A 3 7.78 4.48 -2.99
N VAL A 4 7.39 3.20 -3.09
CA VAL A 4 6.87 2.61 -4.33
C VAL A 4 5.37 2.91 -4.42
N LEU A 5 4.92 3.29 -5.62
CA LEU A 5 3.54 3.70 -5.85
C LEU A 5 2.80 2.66 -6.70
N PHE A 6 1.59 2.32 -6.29
CA PHE A 6 0.62 1.60 -7.11
C PHE A 6 -0.52 2.55 -7.45
N ASN A 7 -0.75 2.79 -8.74
CA ASN A 7 -1.77 3.75 -9.22
C ASN A 7 -1.65 5.14 -8.56
N GLY A 8 -0.42 5.64 -8.38
CA GLY A 8 -0.17 6.95 -7.77
C GLY A 8 -0.37 7.01 -6.25
N ARG A 9 -0.65 5.88 -5.58
CA ARG A 9 -0.85 5.78 -4.13
C ARG A 9 0.25 4.93 -3.52
N THR A 10 0.68 5.25 -2.30
CA THR A 10 1.79 4.53 -1.65
C THR A 10 1.41 3.07 -1.36
N ALA A 11 2.35 2.15 -1.56
CA ALA A 11 2.22 0.75 -1.19
C ALA A 11 2.09 0.59 0.34
N VAL A 12 1.41 -0.46 0.80
CA VAL A 12 1.25 -0.77 2.23
C VAL A 12 2.20 -1.90 2.62
N HIS A 13 2.92 -1.73 3.71
CA HIS A 13 3.79 -2.74 4.33
C HIS A 13 4.06 -2.38 5.81
N ALA A 14 4.77 -3.22 6.56
CA ALA A 14 4.98 -3.01 8.00
C ALA A 14 5.56 -1.62 8.35
N GLY A 15 6.61 -1.19 7.65
CA GLY A 15 7.23 0.14 7.80
C GLY A 15 6.52 1.32 7.10
N SER A 16 5.35 1.15 6.50
CA SER A 16 4.69 2.21 5.70
C SER A 16 3.99 3.30 6.53
N GLY A 17 3.78 3.04 7.83
CA GLY A 17 3.13 3.98 8.74
C GLY A 17 1.61 4.05 8.61
N GLY A 18 0.99 3.02 8.02
CA GLY A 18 -0.46 2.93 7.88
C GLY A 18 -1.19 2.81 9.21
N THR A 19 -2.23 3.63 9.38
CA THR A 19 -3.15 3.59 10.51
C THR A 19 -4.58 3.58 9.99
N LEU A 20 -5.33 2.56 10.39
CA LEU A 20 -6.77 2.49 10.20
C LEU A 20 -7.43 2.95 11.51
N THR A 21 -8.29 3.96 11.41
CA THR A 21 -9.14 4.42 12.53
C THR A 21 -10.59 4.27 12.12
N THR A 22 -11.35 3.51 12.90
CA THR A 22 -12.73 3.13 12.62
C THR A 22 -13.63 3.42 13.81
N ILE A 23 -14.94 3.47 13.55
CA ILE A 23 -15.96 3.50 14.59
C ILE A 23 -16.52 2.10 14.77
N ASP A 24 -16.45 1.62 16.00
CA ASP A 24 -16.76 0.26 16.40
C ASP A 24 -17.94 0.26 17.38
N VAL A 25 -19.08 -0.24 16.94
CA VAL A 25 -20.27 -0.30 17.79
C VAL A 25 -20.26 -1.61 18.57
N CYS A 26 -20.04 -1.50 19.87
CA CYS A 26 -20.05 -2.63 20.79
C CYS A 26 -21.23 -2.54 21.75
N ARG A 27 -21.67 -3.70 22.22
CA ARG A 27 -22.60 -3.79 23.34
C ARG A 27 -21.81 -3.52 24.62
N THR A 28 -22.35 -2.64 25.46
CA THR A 28 -21.72 -2.24 26.71
C THR A 28 -22.74 -2.26 27.84
N LYS A 29 -22.36 -2.87 28.96
CA LYS A 29 -23.16 -2.90 30.17
C LYS A 29 -22.99 -1.59 30.95
N ILE A 30 -24.09 -0.85 31.12
CA ILE A 30 -24.17 0.32 32.02
C ILE A 30 -25.13 -0.03 33.15
N GLY A 31 -24.59 -0.35 34.32
CA GLY A 31 -25.36 -0.82 35.46
C GLY A 31 -26.11 -2.12 35.13
N LYS A 32 -27.46 -2.06 35.08
CA LYS A 32 -28.31 -3.20 34.71
C LYS A 32 -28.64 -3.28 33.21
N LYS A 33 -28.44 -2.21 32.44
CA LYS A 33 -28.81 -2.14 31.02
C LYS A 33 -27.63 -2.52 30.13
N ILE A 34 -27.91 -3.07 28.96
CA ILE A 34 -26.96 -3.23 27.86
C ILE A 34 -27.37 -2.24 26.77
N VAL A 35 -26.43 -1.42 26.32
CA VAL A 35 -26.64 -0.40 25.28
C VAL A 35 -25.55 -0.52 24.22
N ASN A 36 -25.83 -0.04 23.00
CA ASN A 36 -24.85 0.00 21.92
C ASN A 36 -24.08 1.32 22.00
N ILE A 37 -22.75 1.25 22.14
CA ILE A 37 -21.87 2.42 22.24
C ILE A 37 -20.83 2.36 21.13
N ALA A 38 -20.59 3.50 20.49
CA ALA A 38 -19.54 3.66 19.51
C ALA A 38 -18.18 3.91 20.20
N TYR A 39 -17.20 3.09 19.86
CA TYR A 39 -15.81 3.20 20.30
C TYR A 39 -14.90 3.48 19.13
N THR A 40 -13.76 4.12 19.41
CA THR A 40 -12.69 4.24 18.42
C THR A 40 -11.93 2.92 18.36
N ASN A 41 -11.76 2.34 17.18
CA ASN A 41 -10.96 1.13 16.98
C ASN A 41 -9.82 1.42 15.99
N ILE A 42 -8.59 1.10 16.40
CA ILE A 42 -7.36 1.43 15.70
C ILE A 42 -6.59 0.15 15.35
N ALA A 43 -6.20 0.00 14.08
CA ALA A 43 -5.28 -1.03 13.60
C ALA A 43 -4.10 -0.39 12.85
N ARG A 44 -2.91 -0.99 12.90
CA ARG A 44 -1.69 -0.41 12.33
C ARG A 44 -1.00 -1.35 11.37
N SER A 45 -0.36 -0.77 10.34
CA SER A 45 0.41 -1.53 9.35
C SER A 45 1.59 -2.24 9.96
N SER A 46 2.13 -1.76 11.08
CA SER A 46 3.20 -2.43 11.83
C SER A 46 2.86 -3.87 12.23
N ASP A 47 1.56 -4.17 12.40
CA ASP A 47 1.04 -5.49 12.74
C ASP A 47 0.60 -6.26 11.48
N ALA A 48 1.08 -5.87 10.29
CA ALA A 48 0.75 -6.54 9.05
C ALA A 48 1.19 -8.01 9.06
N ALA A 49 0.27 -8.89 8.68
CA ALA A 49 0.47 -10.32 8.57
C ALA A 49 -0.20 -10.84 7.28
N GLN A 50 0.12 -12.09 6.91
CA GLN A 50 -0.34 -12.68 5.65
C GLN A 50 0.02 -11.80 4.44
N THR A 51 1.24 -11.24 4.50
CA THR A 51 1.85 -10.42 3.46
C THR A 51 2.50 -11.29 2.39
N ALA A 52 2.97 -10.67 1.31
CA ALA A 52 3.62 -11.37 0.21
C ALA A 52 4.85 -12.17 0.67
N ALA A 53 5.14 -13.30 0.02
CA ALA A 53 6.29 -14.13 0.35
C ALA A 53 7.58 -13.70 -0.35
N THR A 54 7.46 -13.15 -1.56
CA THR A 54 8.59 -12.91 -2.48
C THR A 54 8.81 -11.43 -2.81
N VAL A 55 7.83 -10.56 -2.55
CA VAL A 55 7.90 -9.15 -2.91
C VAL A 55 8.09 -8.27 -1.68
N PHE A 56 9.17 -7.50 -1.69
CA PHE A 56 9.57 -6.64 -0.59
C PHE A 56 9.67 -5.19 -1.06
N ILE A 57 9.20 -4.26 -0.22
CA ILE A 57 9.34 -2.82 -0.40
C ILE A 57 9.95 -2.26 0.88
N ASN A 58 11.04 -1.49 0.76
CA ASN A 58 11.77 -0.94 1.90
C ASN A 58 12.15 -2.01 2.95
N GLY A 59 12.51 -3.22 2.49
CA GLY A 59 12.91 -4.33 3.37
C GLY A 59 11.75 -5.06 4.06
N HIS A 60 10.49 -4.69 3.79
CA HIS A 60 9.32 -5.33 4.36
C HIS A 60 8.51 -6.07 3.30
N PRO A 61 7.97 -7.27 3.60
CA PRO A 61 6.96 -7.92 2.77
C PRO A 61 5.79 -6.96 2.48
N VAL A 62 5.43 -6.80 1.21
CA VAL A 62 4.33 -5.90 0.83
C VAL A 62 2.97 -6.53 1.13
N CYS A 63 2.00 -5.72 1.54
CA CYS A 63 0.62 -6.14 1.69
C CYS A 63 -0.09 -6.24 0.34
N HIS A 64 -1.01 -7.20 0.24
CA HIS A 64 -1.97 -7.36 -0.84
C HIS A 64 -3.36 -7.59 -0.24
N GLN A 65 -4.41 -7.75 -1.05
CA GLN A 65 -5.80 -7.76 -0.56
C GLN A 65 -6.10 -8.85 0.49
N LYS A 66 -5.37 -9.98 0.47
CA LYS A 66 -5.50 -11.04 1.48
C LYS A 66 -4.72 -10.79 2.78
N SER A 67 -3.94 -9.72 2.84
CA SER A 67 -3.18 -9.36 4.04
C SER A 67 -4.10 -8.77 5.09
N ILE A 68 -3.66 -8.85 6.34
CA ILE A 68 -4.41 -8.36 7.50
C ILE A 68 -3.51 -7.49 8.37
N PHE A 69 -4.10 -6.62 9.17
CA PHE A 69 -3.43 -6.13 10.38
C PHE A 69 -3.90 -7.01 11.53
N ALA A 70 -2.97 -7.73 12.15
CA ALA A 70 -3.30 -8.88 13.00
C ALA A 70 -4.12 -8.50 14.23
N VAL A 71 -4.00 -7.26 14.72
CA VAL A 71 -4.69 -6.77 15.90
C VAL A 71 -5.18 -5.34 15.72
N SER A 72 -6.31 -5.07 16.33
CA SER A 72 -6.87 -3.74 16.54
C SER A 72 -7.22 -3.53 18.02
N SER A 73 -7.44 -2.29 18.44
CA SER A 73 -7.64 -1.92 19.85
C SER A 73 -8.42 -0.61 19.99
N GLY A 74 -8.99 -0.38 21.17
CA GLY A 74 -9.73 0.82 21.57
C GLY A 74 -11.21 0.56 21.89
N ASP A 75 -11.72 -0.62 21.52
CA ASP A 75 -13.10 -1.09 21.70
C ASP A 75 -13.26 -2.04 22.92
N GLU A 76 -12.19 -2.30 23.67
CA GLU A 76 -12.20 -3.15 24.86
C GLU A 76 -13.23 -2.75 25.95
N PRO A 77 -13.62 -1.47 26.12
CA PRO A 77 -14.68 -1.11 27.05
C PRO A 77 -16.06 -1.68 26.67
N GLY A 78 -16.25 -2.14 25.43
CA GLY A 78 -17.42 -2.90 24.98
C GLY A 78 -17.46 -4.31 25.56
N ASP A 79 -17.72 -4.44 26.86
CA ASP A 79 -17.66 -5.69 27.63
C ASP A 79 -18.63 -6.79 27.16
N ARG A 80 -19.59 -6.45 26.29
CA ARG A 80 -20.51 -7.40 25.64
C ARG A 80 -20.25 -7.56 24.15
N LEU A 81 -19.06 -7.18 23.69
CA LEU A 81 -18.51 -7.43 22.36
C LEU A 81 -19.24 -6.67 21.24
N GLY A 82 -18.61 -6.66 20.05
CA GLY A 82 -19.15 -6.07 18.83
C GLY A 82 -20.55 -6.57 18.48
N ILE A 83 -21.37 -5.70 17.89
CA ILE A 83 -22.76 -6.02 17.50
C ILE A 83 -22.85 -6.99 16.31
N VAL A 84 -21.85 -6.99 15.43
CA VAL A 84 -21.75 -7.87 14.25
C VAL A 84 -20.78 -9.02 14.51
N SER A 85 -19.54 -8.72 14.92
CA SER A 85 -18.47 -9.72 15.01
C SER A 85 -18.55 -10.61 16.26
N ASN A 86 -19.27 -10.17 17.30
CA ASN A 86 -19.18 -10.75 18.65
C ASN A 86 -17.72 -10.83 19.16
N THR A 87 -16.86 -9.89 18.77
CA THR A 87 -15.50 -9.77 19.30
C THR A 87 -15.22 -8.35 19.77
N ILE A 88 -14.21 -8.21 20.62
CA ILE A 88 -13.47 -6.96 20.82
C ILE A 88 -12.05 -7.17 20.31
N LYS A 89 -11.37 -6.10 19.89
CA LYS A 89 -10.08 -6.20 19.20
C LYS A 89 -10.21 -7.09 17.96
N GLY A 90 -9.11 -7.67 17.49
CA GLY A 90 -9.11 -8.62 16.38
C GLY A 90 -8.53 -8.01 15.12
N LYS A 91 -8.57 -8.76 14.01
CA LYS A 91 -7.85 -8.34 12.80
C LYS A 91 -8.61 -7.24 12.06
N ALA A 92 -7.85 -6.46 11.29
CA ALA A 92 -8.37 -5.60 10.24
C ALA A 92 -8.05 -6.18 8.86
N GLU A 93 -9.00 -6.07 7.93
CA GLU A 93 -8.99 -6.71 6.62
C GLU A 93 -9.29 -5.68 5.52
N PHE A 94 -8.61 -5.81 4.37
CA PHE A 94 -8.82 -4.95 3.21
C PHE A 94 -10.08 -5.35 2.45
N ILE A 95 -10.90 -4.36 2.10
CA ILE A 95 -12.09 -4.53 1.26
C ILE A 95 -11.77 -4.19 -0.18
N THR A 96 -11.11 -3.05 -0.41
CA THR A 96 -10.70 -2.62 -1.75
C THR A 96 -9.22 -2.82 -1.97
N ALA A 97 -8.82 -2.88 -3.23
CA ALA A 97 -7.43 -3.00 -3.66
C ALA A 97 -7.28 -2.39 -5.06
N SER A 98 -6.07 -2.44 -5.62
CA SER A 98 -5.82 -2.08 -7.02
C SER A 98 -6.58 -2.96 -8.00
N SER A 99 -7.05 -2.39 -9.11
CA SER A 99 -7.72 -3.12 -10.18
C SER A 99 -6.74 -3.72 -11.20
N ASN A 100 -5.49 -3.29 -11.23
CA ASN A 100 -4.52 -3.67 -12.28
C ASN A 100 -3.09 -3.91 -11.78
N VAL A 101 -2.78 -3.63 -10.52
CA VAL A 101 -1.49 -4.01 -9.91
C VAL A 101 -1.72 -5.22 -9.02
N PHE A 102 -0.99 -6.30 -9.31
CA PHE A 102 -1.07 -7.55 -8.59
C PHE A 102 0.29 -7.91 -7.99
N ILE A 103 0.27 -8.33 -6.73
CA ILE A 103 1.41 -8.92 -6.04
C ILE A 103 1.10 -10.39 -5.84
N GLU A 104 1.93 -11.27 -6.41
CA GLU A 104 1.74 -12.73 -6.32
C GLU A 104 0.35 -13.18 -6.81
N GLY A 105 -0.16 -12.51 -7.85
CA GLY A 105 -1.50 -12.76 -8.41
C GLY A 105 -2.66 -12.23 -7.57
N VAL A 106 -2.40 -11.56 -6.44
CA VAL A 106 -3.41 -10.94 -5.57
C VAL A 106 -3.37 -9.41 -5.75
N PRO A 107 -4.51 -8.72 -5.87
CA PRO A 107 -4.56 -7.27 -5.95
C PRO A 107 -3.73 -6.56 -4.87
N ALA A 108 -2.88 -5.62 -5.28
CA ALA A 108 -2.05 -4.82 -4.38
C ALA A 108 -2.91 -3.82 -3.59
N VAL A 109 -2.62 -3.62 -2.30
CA VAL A 109 -3.32 -2.63 -1.46
C VAL A 109 -2.50 -1.37 -1.29
N ARG A 110 -3.20 -0.25 -1.14
CA ARG A 110 -2.65 1.11 -1.23
C ARG A 110 -3.15 1.99 -0.10
N GLN A 111 -2.46 3.10 0.12
CA GLN A 111 -2.96 4.20 0.95
C GLN A 111 -4.40 4.53 0.59
N GLY A 112 -5.32 4.40 1.54
CA GLY A 112 -6.73 4.75 1.44
C GLY A 112 -7.58 3.74 0.69
N ASP A 113 -7.08 2.53 0.44
CA ASP A 113 -7.98 1.40 0.24
C ASP A 113 -8.78 1.16 1.52
N MET A 114 -10.05 0.78 1.36
CA MET A 114 -10.99 0.62 2.46
C MET A 114 -10.68 -0.64 3.24
N MET A 115 -10.79 -0.54 4.56
CA MET A 115 -10.64 -1.67 5.48
C MET A 115 -11.77 -1.69 6.50
N VAL A 116 -11.99 -2.86 7.09
CA VAL A 116 -12.78 -3.04 8.32
C VAL A 116 -11.88 -3.63 9.39
N SER A 117 -12.23 -3.42 10.65
CA SER A 117 -11.50 -3.90 11.82
C SER A 117 -12.41 -4.69 12.76
N ASN A 118 -11.82 -5.28 13.80
CA ASN A 118 -12.52 -6.15 14.75
C ASN A 118 -13.30 -7.26 14.04
N ASN A 119 -12.63 -7.99 13.15
CA ASN A 119 -13.22 -9.09 12.38
C ASN A 119 -14.48 -8.67 11.59
N GLY A 120 -14.49 -7.45 11.07
CA GLY A 120 -15.62 -6.92 10.30
C GLY A 120 -16.73 -6.31 11.15
N ASN A 121 -16.48 -5.93 12.41
CA ASN A 121 -17.50 -5.25 13.22
C ASN A 121 -17.74 -3.80 12.80
N THR A 122 -16.71 -3.16 12.24
CA THR A 122 -16.71 -1.73 11.97
C THR A 122 -17.22 -1.41 10.57
N ALA A 123 -17.70 -0.19 10.37
CA ALA A 123 -17.97 0.32 9.03
C ALA A 123 -16.65 0.49 8.26
N PRO A 124 -16.64 0.32 6.93
CA PRO A 124 -15.43 0.51 6.13
C PRO A 124 -14.85 1.92 6.30
N MET A 125 -13.55 2.01 6.55
CA MET A 125 -12.79 3.27 6.58
C MET A 125 -11.50 3.16 5.76
N PRO A 126 -11.02 4.27 5.16
CA PRO A 126 -9.78 4.24 4.38
C PRO A 126 -8.55 4.10 5.28
N LEU A 127 -7.57 3.30 4.84
CA LEU A 127 -6.27 3.23 5.49
C LEU A 127 -5.48 4.54 5.29
N MET A 128 -5.09 5.22 6.37
CA MET A 128 -4.32 6.47 6.27
C MET A 128 -2.83 6.21 6.46
N GLN A 129 -2.00 6.67 5.51
CA GLN A 129 -0.54 6.65 5.59
C GLN A 129 0.05 7.84 4.83
N PRO A 130 1.35 8.18 4.98
CA PRO A 130 1.97 9.22 4.17
C PRO A 130 1.72 9.01 2.68
N GLY A 131 1.18 10.05 2.04
CA GLY A 131 0.91 10.06 0.61
C GLY A 131 2.20 10.15 -0.22
N ALA A 132 2.05 10.05 -1.52
CA ALA A 132 3.12 10.32 -2.46
C ALA A 132 3.03 11.76 -2.97
N ALA A 133 4.18 12.32 -3.33
CA ALA A 133 4.16 13.47 -4.21
C ALA A 133 3.47 13.09 -5.53
N PRO A 134 2.74 14.01 -6.18
CA PRO A 134 2.21 13.75 -7.51
C PRO A 134 3.37 13.33 -8.42
N THR A 135 3.15 12.31 -9.24
CA THR A 135 4.11 11.97 -10.29
C THR A 135 4.29 13.19 -11.16
N SER A 136 5.53 13.64 -11.36
CA SER A 136 5.83 14.59 -12.43
C SER A 136 5.27 14.01 -13.72
N ASN A 137 4.40 14.76 -14.41
CA ASN A 137 3.93 14.35 -15.73
C ASN A 137 5.17 14.01 -16.56
N LEU A 138 5.21 12.82 -17.16
CA LEU A 138 6.07 12.62 -18.31
C LEU A 138 5.55 13.63 -19.34
N ALA A 139 6.33 14.67 -19.63
CA ALA A 139 6.00 15.52 -20.75
C ALA A 139 5.97 14.60 -21.97
N LEU A 140 4.81 14.52 -22.64
CA LEU A 140 4.67 13.92 -23.96
C LEU A 140 5.33 14.79 -25.05
N GLY A 141 6.34 15.57 -24.67
CA GLY A 141 7.17 16.38 -25.53
C GLY A 141 8.55 15.74 -25.60
N ASP A 142 9.04 15.61 -26.82
CA ASP A 142 10.34 15.05 -27.21
C ASP A 142 10.43 13.52 -27.24
N PHE A 143 9.38 12.87 -27.77
CA PHE A 143 9.70 11.87 -28.79
C PHE A 143 9.88 12.65 -30.09
N ASP A 144 11.04 13.27 -30.27
CA ASP A 144 11.48 13.54 -31.63
C ASP A 144 11.46 12.19 -32.33
N GLU A 145 10.72 12.14 -33.44
CA GLU A 145 10.61 10.99 -34.31
C GLU A 145 12.03 10.50 -34.59
N ALA A 146 12.45 9.45 -33.87
CA ALA A 146 13.81 8.96 -33.97
C ALA A 146 13.99 8.55 -35.42
N GLU A 147 14.80 9.31 -36.18
CA GLU A 147 15.18 8.92 -37.53
C GLU A 147 15.72 7.51 -37.40
N GLN A 148 14.96 6.55 -37.93
CA GLN A 148 15.27 5.13 -37.83
C GLN A 148 16.71 4.99 -38.32
N THR A 149 17.62 4.70 -37.39
CA THR A 149 19.04 4.59 -37.73
C THR A 149 19.10 3.58 -38.87
N ARG A 150 19.79 3.94 -39.95
CA ARG A 150 19.91 3.13 -41.18
C ARG A 150 20.66 1.80 -40.95
N ARG A 151 20.80 1.39 -39.68
CA ARG A 151 21.59 0.29 -39.14
C ARG A 151 20.82 -0.33 -37.96
N PRO A 152 20.00 -1.37 -38.21
CA PRO A 152 19.19 -2.03 -37.18
C PRO A 152 20.02 -2.78 -36.11
N ASP A 153 21.34 -2.82 -36.25
CA ASP A 153 22.29 -3.49 -35.37
C ASP A 153 22.84 -2.62 -34.23
N ARG A 154 22.52 -1.33 -34.18
CA ARG A 154 23.09 -0.40 -33.18
C ARG A 154 22.00 0.25 -32.32
N VAL A 155 21.99 -0.09 -31.03
CA VAL A 155 21.13 0.54 -30.02
C VAL A 155 21.78 1.86 -29.59
N ASP A 156 21.04 2.96 -29.70
CA ASP A 156 21.49 4.27 -29.21
C ASP A 156 21.21 4.39 -27.70
N TYR A 157 22.28 4.38 -26.90
CA TYR A 157 22.20 4.46 -25.45
C TYR A 157 21.81 5.86 -24.94
N GLY A 158 21.79 6.89 -25.82
CA GLY A 158 21.34 8.24 -25.46
C GLY A 158 19.84 8.35 -25.15
N GLN A 159 19.05 7.32 -25.50
CA GLN A 159 17.60 7.30 -25.34
C GLN A 159 17.14 6.78 -23.95
N PHE A 160 18.04 6.17 -23.18
CA PHE A 160 17.78 5.77 -21.81
C PHE A 160 18.23 6.90 -20.89
N GLY A 161 17.26 7.61 -20.32
CA GLY A 161 17.49 8.77 -19.44
C GLY A 161 18.65 8.57 -18.47
N ALA A 162 19.44 9.63 -18.29
CA ALA A 162 20.72 9.63 -17.59
C ALA A 162 20.65 9.01 -16.17
N GLN A 163 20.92 7.70 -16.08
CA GLN A 163 21.71 7.02 -15.05
C GLN A 163 21.62 5.50 -15.26
N THR A 164 22.56 4.95 -16.02
CA THR A 164 22.91 3.52 -15.97
C THR A 164 24.31 3.39 -15.39
N SER A 165 24.42 3.45 -14.06
CA SER A 165 25.66 3.24 -13.30
C SER A 165 26.18 1.79 -13.30
N LEU A 166 25.72 0.96 -14.24
CA LEU A 166 25.95 -0.49 -14.27
C LEU A 166 26.80 -0.98 -15.45
N ILE A 167 27.40 -0.08 -16.24
CA ILE A 167 28.29 -0.49 -17.34
C ILE A 167 29.71 -0.05 -17.00
N LYS A 168 30.58 -1.03 -16.74
CA LYS A 168 32.01 -0.81 -16.46
C LYS A 168 32.78 -0.93 -17.77
N GLY A 169 33.34 0.18 -18.24
CA GLY A 169 34.21 0.26 -19.43
C GLY A 169 33.67 1.23 -20.47
N GLU A 170 34.11 2.48 -20.44
CA GLU A 170 33.91 3.44 -21.53
C GLU A 170 34.93 3.13 -22.65
N PRO A 171 34.53 3.01 -23.93
CA PRO A 171 35.47 3.03 -25.03
C PRO A 171 35.87 4.48 -25.33
N GLU A 172 37.18 4.71 -25.45
CA GLU A 172 37.80 6.00 -25.77
C GLU A 172 37.25 6.57 -27.07
N GLY A 173 36.88 7.86 -27.05
CA GLY A 173 36.36 8.56 -28.21
C GLY A 173 37.43 8.77 -29.29
N GLU A 174 37.17 8.30 -30.50
CA GLU A 174 37.90 8.73 -31.70
C GLU A 174 37.52 10.19 -32.02
N GLN A 175 38.49 11.10 -31.87
CA GLN A 175 38.43 12.44 -32.43
C GLN A 175 38.72 12.36 -33.93
N GLY A 176 37.68 12.55 -34.75
CA GLY A 176 37.80 12.71 -36.20
C GLY A 176 38.30 14.11 -36.56
N SER A 177 39.24 14.12 -37.50
CA SER A 177 39.98 15.21 -38.16
C SER A 177 39.18 16.41 -38.65
#